data_AF-A0A9D7MU97-F1
#
_entry.id   AF-A0A9D7MU97-F1
#
_cell.length_a   1.000
_cell.length_b   1.000
_cell.length_c   1.000
_cell.angle_alpha   90.00
_cell.angle_beta   90.00
_cell.angle_gamma   90.00
#
_symmetry.space_group_name_H-M   'P 1'
#
loop_
_entity.id
_entity.type
_entity.pdbx_description
1 polymer ?
#
loop_
_entity_poly.entity_id
_entity_poly.type
_entity_poly.pdbx_seq_one_letter_code
_entity_poly.pdbx_strand_id
1 'polypeptide(L)'
;MSFRQFASQEFTDWFDYTYGKLVKETRSLEDGSIILSYSDGEYFIKKQKQNIVFGKGCKVVSIGMNEQITEKEVNSKLGGDIIEHTFSKWIKSNLEKKDKKYLELKKKCSVEAGSNLVSYVNNNLNIDEKKILSLFQIYDEKYFYGKIHNKALIYEVPTNRELKVTLDEIEVEVPESQLNVHFSFLIENTSTSANFKVRVECRYSHGQFKGIPEAKLYYTDKTNDLKVLYKLIIEKP
;
A
#
# COMPACT_ATOMS: atom_id res chain seq x y z
N MET A 1 -1.81 -0.92 -6.80
CA MET A 1 -1.24 -2.28 -6.92
C MET A 1 -2.18 -3.24 -6.21
N SER A 2 -2.55 -4.37 -6.83
CA SER A 2 -3.25 -5.44 -6.12
C SER A 2 -2.28 -6.59 -5.85
N PHE A 3 -2.22 -7.10 -4.62
CA PHE A 3 -1.47 -8.33 -4.30
C PHE A 3 -1.90 -9.51 -5.19
N ARG A 4 -3.17 -9.53 -5.61
CA ARG A 4 -3.68 -10.51 -6.59
C ARG A 4 -2.92 -10.48 -7.93
N GLN A 5 -2.45 -9.32 -8.34
CA GLN A 5 -1.73 -9.16 -9.62
C GLN A 5 -0.25 -9.52 -9.49
N PHE A 6 0.38 -9.19 -8.36
CA PHE A 6 1.83 -9.31 -8.18
C PHE A 6 2.25 -10.55 -7.37
N ALA A 7 1.32 -11.27 -6.76
CA ALA A 7 1.59 -12.50 -6.00
C ALA A 7 0.32 -13.39 -5.99
N SER A 8 -0.17 -13.77 -7.17
CA SER A 8 -1.48 -14.44 -7.30
C SER A 8 -1.57 -15.76 -6.54
N GLN A 9 -0.51 -16.56 -6.56
CA GLN A 9 -0.47 -17.85 -5.88
C GLN A 9 -0.42 -17.67 -4.36
N GLU A 10 0.52 -16.87 -3.86
CA GLU A 10 0.69 -16.60 -2.43
C GLU A 10 -0.55 -15.93 -1.84
N PHE A 11 -1.20 -15.05 -2.60
CA PHE A 11 -2.44 -14.41 -2.20
C PHE A 11 -3.58 -15.43 -2.10
N THR A 12 -3.65 -16.39 -3.02
CA THR A 12 -4.62 -17.49 -2.99
C THR A 12 -4.36 -18.40 -1.80
N ASP A 13 -3.11 -18.83 -1.58
CA ASP A 13 -2.72 -19.65 -0.44
C ASP A 13 -3.08 -18.97 0.89
N TRP A 14 -2.81 -17.67 0.98
CA TRP A 14 -3.14 -16.87 2.15
C TRP A 14 -4.65 -16.78 2.38
N PHE A 15 -5.43 -16.52 1.33
CA PHE A 15 -6.89 -16.49 1.42
C PHE A 15 -7.47 -17.85 1.81
N ASP A 16 -7.10 -18.92 1.13
CA ASP A 16 -7.63 -20.27 1.34
C ASP A 16 -7.38 -20.73 2.79
N TYR A 17 -6.18 -20.45 3.31
CA TYR A 17 -5.87 -20.71 4.71
C TYR A 17 -6.77 -19.90 5.66
N THR A 18 -6.92 -18.60 5.39
CA THR A 18 -7.69 -17.67 6.24
C THR A 18 -9.18 -18.02 6.24
N TYR A 19 -9.76 -18.26 5.07
CA TYR A 19 -11.17 -18.62 4.92
C TYR A 19 -11.43 -20.04 5.46
N GLY A 20 -10.53 -20.99 5.20
CA GLY A 20 -10.60 -22.35 5.74
C GLY A 20 -10.64 -22.38 7.28
N LYS A 21 -9.94 -21.47 7.95
CA LYS A 21 -10.03 -21.30 9.42
C LYS A 21 -11.42 -20.88 9.87
N LEU A 22 -12.03 -19.90 9.19
CA LEU A 22 -13.40 -19.47 9.49
C LEU A 22 -14.41 -20.60 9.26
N VAL A 23 -14.26 -21.35 8.17
CA VAL A 23 -15.10 -22.53 7.88
C VAL A 23 -14.95 -23.59 8.98
N LYS A 24 -13.71 -23.89 9.41
CA LYS A 24 -13.45 -24.87 10.47
C LYS A 24 -14.08 -24.47 11.80
N GLU A 25 -13.93 -23.21 12.20
CA GLU A 25 -14.57 -22.67 13.40
C GLU A 25 -16.10 -22.78 13.31
N THR A 26 -16.68 -22.33 12.19
CA THR A 26 -18.13 -22.37 11.97
C THR A 26 -18.68 -23.81 12.02
N ARG A 27 -17.95 -24.79 11.49
CA ARG A 27 -18.37 -26.20 11.53
C ARG A 27 -18.49 -26.73 12.97
N SER A 28 -17.67 -26.25 13.90
CA SER A 28 -17.66 -26.70 15.30
C SER A 28 -18.78 -26.14 16.18
N LEU A 29 -19.49 -25.10 15.71
CA LEU A 29 -20.52 -24.42 16.49
C LEU A 29 -21.92 -25.03 16.30
N GLU A 30 -22.85 -24.73 17.20
CA GLU A 30 -24.26 -25.10 17.05
C GLU A 30 -24.98 -24.18 16.04
N ASP A 31 -26.07 -24.66 15.44
CA ASP A 31 -26.86 -23.85 14.50
C ASP A 31 -27.39 -22.58 15.17
N GLY A 32 -27.29 -21.45 14.48
CA GLY A 32 -27.66 -20.13 15.03
C GLY A 32 -26.56 -19.43 15.84
N SER A 33 -25.43 -20.08 16.12
CA SER A 33 -24.32 -19.47 16.88
C SER A 33 -23.75 -18.24 16.17
N ILE A 34 -23.54 -17.16 16.93
CA ILE A 34 -22.87 -15.93 16.47
C ILE A 34 -21.35 -16.13 16.59
N ILE A 35 -20.64 -16.01 15.48
CA ILE A 35 -19.18 -16.11 15.39
C ILE A 35 -18.54 -14.73 15.63
N LEU A 36 -19.19 -13.70 15.12
CA LEU A 36 -18.76 -12.31 15.27
C LEU A 36 -20.00 -11.42 15.35
N SER A 37 -19.96 -10.45 16.27
CA SER A 37 -20.86 -9.30 16.33
C SER A 37 -20.01 -8.03 16.41
N TYR A 38 -20.34 -7.02 15.60
CA TYR A 38 -19.60 -5.76 15.53
C TYR A 38 -20.57 -4.58 15.34
N SER A 39 -20.20 -3.40 15.88
CA SER A 39 -21.04 -2.18 15.85
C SER A 39 -22.44 -2.44 16.44
N ASP A 40 -22.48 -2.87 17.71
CA ASP A 40 -23.72 -3.18 18.45
C ASP A 40 -24.65 -4.18 17.75
N GLY A 41 -24.07 -5.13 17.00
CA GLY A 41 -24.81 -6.16 16.27
C GLY A 41 -25.30 -5.75 14.88
N GLU A 42 -24.96 -4.53 14.42
CA GLU A 42 -25.22 -4.12 13.04
C GLU A 42 -24.56 -5.08 12.06
N TYR A 43 -23.30 -5.48 12.31
CA TYR A 43 -22.57 -6.43 11.47
C TYR A 43 -22.34 -7.74 12.19
N PHE A 44 -22.48 -8.85 11.47
CA PHE A 44 -22.32 -10.17 12.08
C PHE A 44 -21.81 -11.24 11.12
N ILE A 45 -21.24 -12.28 11.73
CA ILE A 45 -21.02 -13.59 11.12
C ILE A 45 -21.72 -14.61 12.01
N LYS A 46 -22.54 -15.48 11.45
CA LYS A 46 -23.20 -16.56 12.19
C LYS A 46 -23.25 -17.87 11.42
N LYS A 47 -23.37 -18.97 12.15
CA LYS A 47 -23.68 -20.28 11.58
C LYS A 47 -25.17 -20.34 11.21
N GLN A 48 -25.47 -20.82 10.01
CA GLN A 48 -26.82 -21.24 9.66
C GLN A 48 -26.80 -22.55 8.86
N LYS A 49 -27.17 -23.65 9.50
CA LYS A 49 -27.09 -25.01 8.96
C LYS A 49 -25.70 -25.30 8.40
N GLN A 50 -25.59 -25.53 7.09
CA GLN A 50 -24.35 -25.78 6.37
C GLN A 50 -23.74 -24.51 5.74
N ASN A 51 -24.16 -23.32 6.18
CA ASN A 51 -23.72 -22.04 5.64
C ASN A 51 -23.07 -21.16 6.71
N ILE A 52 -22.17 -20.31 6.25
CA ILE A 52 -21.68 -19.13 6.96
C ILE A 52 -22.48 -17.94 6.46
N VAL A 53 -23.14 -17.23 7.37
CA VAL A 53 -23.96 -16.07 7.04
C VAL A 53 -23.26 -14.82 7.51
N PHE A 54 -22.98 -13.92 6.57
CA PHE A 54 -22.45 -12.60 6.81
C PHE A 54 -23.58 -11.58 6.66
N GLY A 55 -23.64 -10.58 7.54
CA GLY A 55 -24.73 -9.62 7.49
C GLY A 55 -24.39 -8.21 7.94
N LYS A 56 -25.23 -7.28 7.47
CA LYS A 56 -25.37 -5.90 7.92
C LYS A 56 -26.87 -5.60 8.09
N GLY A 57 -27.36 -5.53 9.31
CA GLY A 57 -28.80 -5.38 9.60
C GLY A 57 -29.63 -6.45 8.87
N CYS A 58 -30.52 -6.02 7.97
CA CYS A 58 -31.36 -6.93 7.17
C CYS A 58 -30.66 -7.52 5.94
N LYS A 59 -29.52 -6.98 5.51
CA LYS A 59 -28.78 -7.49 4.35
C LYS A 59 -27.94 -8.67 4.79
N VAL A 60 -28.22 -9.85 4.23
CA VAL A 60 -27.51 -11.09 4.54
C VAL A 60 -27.00 -11.76 3.28
N VAL A 61 -25.83 -12.39 3.40
CA VAL A 61 -25.19 -13.17 2.35
C VAL A 61 -24.76 -14.49 2.97
N SER A 62 -25.22 -15.59 2.38
CA SER A 62 -24.91 -16.94 2.82
C SER A 62 -23.92 -17.59 1.85
N ILE A 63 -22.89 -18.24 2.41
CA ILE A 63 -21.92 -19.01 1.64
C ILE A 63 -21.87 -20.42 2.22
N GLY A 64 -22.04 -21.44 1.38
CA GLY A 64 -21.97 -22.83 1.80
C GLY A 64 -20.58 -23.22 2.30
N MET A 65 -20.51 -23.91 3.44
CA MET A 65 -19.25 -24.39 4.03
C MET A 65 -18.57 -25.50 3.21
N ASN A 66 -19.28 -26.07 2.22
CA ASN A 66 -18.74 -27.08 1.30
C ASN A 66 -18.48 -26.52 -0.10
N GLU A 67 -18.78 -25.24 -0.34
CA GLU A 67 -18.45 -24.57 -1.59
C GLU A 67 -16.94 -24.31 -1.63
N GLN A 68 -16.28 -24.72 -2.72
CA GLN A 68 -14.99 -24.15 -3.07
C GLN A 68 -15.25 -22.75 -3.63
N ILE A 69 -14.85 -21.73 -2.88
CA ILE A 69 -15.08 -20.33 -3.26
C ILE A 69 -13.77 -19.58 -3.26
N THR A 70 -13.52 -18.81 -4.31
CA THR A 70 -12.34 -17.97 -4.43
C THR A 70 -12.51 -16.66 -3.67
N GLU A 71 -11.39 -16.02 -3.36
CA GLU A 71 -11.39 -14.68 -2.76
C GLU A 71 -12.21 -13.68 -3.60
N LYS A 72 -12.13 -13.77 -4.94
CA LYS A 72 -12.87 -12.87 -5.85
C LYS A 72 -14.37 -13.05 -5.73
N GLU A 73 -14.83 -14.29 -5.62
CA GLU A 73 -16.25 -14.60 -5.47
C GLU A 73 -16.77 -14.17 -4.10
N VAL A 74 -16.00 -14.39 -3.02
CA VAL A 74 -16.31 -13.84 -1.69
C VAL A 74 -16.41 -12.32 -1.74
N ASN A 75 -15.43 -11.65 -2.37
CA ASN A 75 -15.42 -10.21 -2.53
C ASN A 75 -16.62 -9.66 -3.32
N SER A 76 -17.03 -10.38 -4.37
CA SER A 76 -18.19 -10.04 -5.19
C SER A 76 -19.51 -10.24 -4.44
N LYS A 77 -19.69 -11.38 -3.76
CA LYS A 77 -20.93 -11.72 -3.04
C LYS A 77 -21.19 -10.78 -1.86
N LEU A 78 -20.16 -10.50 -1.05
CA LEU A 78 -20.32 -9.71 0.19
C LEU A 78 -20.27 -8.21 -0.07
N GLY A 79 -19.45 -7.77 -1.04
CA GLY A 79 -19.16 -6.36 -1.27
C GLY A 79 -18.18 -5.77 -0.23
N GLY A 80 -17.77 -4.52 -0.48
CA GLY A 80 -16.79 -3.78 0.33
C GLY A 80 -17.11 -3.73 1.82
N ASP A 81 -18.27 -3.17 2.10
CA ASP A 81 -18.74 -2.81 3.43
C ASP A 81 -18.92 -4.03 4.36
N ILE A 82 -19.58 -5.09 3.89
CA ILE A 82 -19.76 -6.31 4.70
C ILE A 82 -18.41 -6.93 5.00
N ILE A 83 -17.49 -7.05 4.03
CA ILE A 83 -16.18 -7.67 4.26
C ILE A 83 -15.36 -6.93 5.30
N GLU A 84 -15.30 -5.60 5.20
CA GLU A 84 -14.53 -4.74 6.11
C GLU A 84 -15.02 -4.84 7.56
N HIS A 85 -16.33 -4.97 7.76
CA HIS A 85 -16.95 -5.00 9.08
C HIS A 85 -17.24 -6.40 9.62
N THR A 86 -17.09 -7.45 8.80
CA THR A 86 -17.28 -8.85 9.21
C THR A 86 -15.99 -9.65 9.11
N PHE A 87 -15.70 -10.26 7.95
CA PHE A 87 -14.58 -11.19 7.76
C PHE A 87 -13.25 -10.58 8.21
N SER A 88 -13.05 -9.31 7.87
CA SER A 88 -11.96 -8.47 8.34
C SER A 88 -11.86 -8.40 9.87
N LYS A 89 -12.93 -7.99 10.56
CA LYS A 89 -12.93 -7.91 12.03
C LYS A 89 -12.71 -9.28 12.67
N TRP A 90 -13.26 -10.34 12.08
CA TRP A 90 -13.00 -11.70 12.53
C TRP A 90 -11.51 -12.08 12.38
N ILE A 91 -10.88 -11.79 11.23
CA ILE A 91 -9.43 -12.00 11.02
C ILE A 91 -8.63 -11.26 12.09
N LYS A 92 -8.96 -9.99 12.34
CA LYS A 92 -8.28 -9.15 13.34
C LYS A 92 -8.39 -9.75 14.75
N SER A 93 -9.58 -10.26 15.10
CA SER A 93 -9.84 -10.82 16.43
C SER A 93 -9.25 -12.22 16.61
N ASN A 94 -9.17 -13.05 15.55
CA ASN A 94 -8.87 -14.47 15.68
C ASN A 94 -7.51 -14.91 15.13
N LEU A 95 -7.01 -14.22 14.10
CA LEU A 95 -5.79 -14.64 13.40
C LEU A 95 -4.65 -13.63 13.56
N GLU A 96 -4.95 -12.34 13.48
CA GLU A 96 -3.92 -11.30 13.58
C GLU A 96 -3.22 -11.38 14.94
N LYS A 97 -1.88 -11.41 14.93
CA LYS A 97 -0.99 -11.61 16.09
C LYS A 97 -1.12 -12.96 16.83
N LYS A 98 -2.09 -13.81 16.47
CA LYS A 98 -2.41 -15.07 17.15
C LYS A 98 -2.02 -16.30 16.35
N ASP A 99 -2.16 -16.25 15.02
CA ASP A 99 -1.93 -17.39 14.14
C ASP A 99 -0.63 -17.20 13.34
N LYS A 100 0.40 -17.98 13.68
CA LYS A 100 1.72 -17.90 13.05
C LYS A 100 1.68 -18.22 11.56
N LYS A 101 0.90 -19.22 11.15
CA LYS A 101 0.85 -19.66 9.75
C LYS A 101 0.13 -18.63 8.88
N TYR A 102 -0.93 -18.01 9.39
CA TYR A 102 -1.56 -16.85 8.76
C TYR A 102 -0.54 -15.72 8.54
N LEU A 103 0.25 -15.37 9.56
CA LEU A 103 1.27 -14.31 9.47
C LEU A 103 2.37 -14.67 8.46
N GLU A 104 2.84 -15.92 8.46
CA GLU A 104 3.82 -16.43 7.49
C GLU A 104 3.31 -16.32 6.04
N LEU A 105 2.08 -16.78 5.77
CA LEU A 105 1.49 -16.73 4.43
C LEU A 105 1.28 -15.28 3.97
N LYS A 106 0.80 -14.42 4.87
CA LYS A 106 0.65 -12.99 4.61
C LYS A 106 1.99 -12.33 4.28
N LYS A 107 3.03 -12.62 5.07
CA LYS A 107 4.40 -12.11 4.82
C LYS A 107 4.97 -12.63 3.51
N LYS A 108 4.78 -13.93 3.20
CA LYS A 108 5.22 -14.52 1.93
C LYS A 108 4.58 -13.79 0.74
N CYS A 109 3.26 -13.55 0.79
CA CYS A 109 2.54 -12.78 -0.23
C CYS A 109 3.09 -11.36 -0.38
N SER A 110 3.42 -10.68 0.73
CA SER A 110 4.02 -9.35 0.69
C SER A 110 5.38 -9.34 -0.01
N VAL A 111 6.26 -10.29 0.34
CA VAL A 111 7.62 -10.38 -0.22
C VAL A 111 7.56 -10.64 -1.72
N GLU A 112 6.75 -11.61 -2.14
CA GLU A 112 6.59 -11.97 -3.55
C GLU A 112 6.02 -10.79 -4.35
N ALA A 113 4.98 -10.13 -3.83
CA ALA A 113 4.40 -8.97 -4.49
C ALA A 113 5.38 -7.81 -4.63
N GLY A 114 6.24 -7.59 -3.62
CA GLY A 114 7.30 -6.59 -3.67
C GLY A 114 8.32 -6.90 -4.75
N SER A 115 8.82 -8.13 -4.80
CA SER A 115 9.79 -8.59 -5.81
C SER A 115 9.26 -8.43 -7.24
N ASN A 116 8.01 -8.86 -7.47
CA ASN A 116 7.37 -8.76 -8.78
C ASN A 116 7.04 -7.31 -9.14
N LEU A 117 6.69 -6.46 -8.17
CA LEU A 117 6.52 -5.03 -8.42
C LEU A 117 7.84 -4.37 -8.85
N VAL A 118 8.94 -4.65 -8.18
CA VAL A 118 10.27 -4.11 -8.55
C VAL A 118 10.60 -4.48 -9.99
N SER A 119 10.43 -5.77 -10.33
CA SER A 119 10.67 -6.26 -11.70
C SER A 119 9.78 -5.56 -12.72
N TYR A 120 8.50 -5.38 -12.40
CA TYR A 120 7.56 -4.66 -13.27
C TYR A 120 7.97 -3.20 -13.45
N VAL A 121 8.31 -2.49 -12.37
CA VAL A 121 8.72 -1.08 -12.44
C VAL A 121 10.00 -0.95 -13.26
N ASN A 122 11.02 -1.75 -13.00
CA ASN A 122 12.28 -1.70 -13.76
C ASN A 122 12.07 -1.89 -15.27
N ASN A 123 11.08 -2.68 -15.67
CA ASN A 123 10.79 -2.96 -17.07
C ASN A 123 9.80 -1.97 -17.73
N ASN A 124 9.04 -1.19 -16.95
CA ASN A 124 7.93 -0.40 -17.46
C ASN A 124 7.93 1.07 -17.00
N LEU A 125 8.83 1.46 -16.11
CA LEU A 125 8.87 2.83 -15.60
C LEU A 125 9.28 3.78 -16.71
N ASN A 126 8.35 4.66 -17.07
CA ASN A 126 8.65 5.84 -17.87
C ASN A 126 8.62 7.06 -16.96
N ILE A 127 9.80 7.62 -16.69
CA ILE A 127 9.94 8.75 -15.77
C ILE A 127 9.46 10.02 -16.47
N ASP A 128 8.39 10.63 -15.94
CA ASP A 128 7.97 11.97 -16.37
C ASP A 128 8.76 13.01 -15.57
N GLU A 129 9.96 13.33 -16.06
CA GLU A 129 10.90 14.24 -15.39
C GLU A 129 10.25 15.59 -15.10
N LYS A 130 9.48 16.14 -16.06
CA LYS A 130 8.80 17.43 -15.90
C LYS A 130 7.80 17.41 -14.76
N LYS A 131 6.98 16.36 -14.65
CA LYS A 131 6.03 16.23 -13.53
C LYS A 131 6.74 16.12 -12.19
N ILE A 132 7.80 15.32 -12.09
CA ILE A 132 8.56 15.18 -10.85
C ILE A 132 9.17 16.52 -10.43
N LEU A 133 9.81 17.23 -11.37
CA LEU A 133 10.42 18.54 -11.13
C LEU A 133 9.39 19.61 -10.74
N SER A 134 8.17 19.54 -11.30
CA SER A 134 7.09 20.47 -10.95
C SER A 134 6.64 20.37 -9.48
N LEU A 135 6.82 19.22 -8.82
CA LEU A 135 6.56 19.05 -7.38
C LEU A 135 7.49 19.93 -6.54
N PHE A 136 8.67 20.26 -7.07
CA PHE A 136 9.67 21.15 -6.47
C PHE A 136 9.61 22.57 -7.02
N GLN A 137 8.53 22.90 -7.73
CA GLN A 137 8.31 24.17 -8.42
C GLN A 137 9.33 24.45 -9.53
N ILE A 138 9.99 23.44 -10.08
CA ILE A 138 10.98 23.63 -11.15
C ILE A 138 10.27 23.53 -12.51
N TYR A 139 10.35 24.58 -13.31
CA TYR A 139 9.59 24.77 -14.55
C TYR A 139 10.49 24.94 -15.78
N ASP A 140 9.89 25.07 -16.96
CA ASP A 140 10.62 25.33 -18.21
C ASP A 140 11.27 26.73 -18.22
N GLU A 141 10.67 27.71 -17.54
CA GLU A 141 11.12 29.10 -17.51
C GLU A 141 11.96 29.41 -16.27
N LYS A 142 13.02 30.20 -16.45
CA LYS A 142 13.84 30.69 -15.35
C LYS A 142 13.05 31.66 -14.48
N TYR A 143 13.16 31.51 -13.18
CA TYR A 143 12.55 32.44 -12.22
C TYR A 143 13.38 32.50 -10.94
N PHE A 144 13.04 33.47 -10.09
CA PHE A 144 13.68 33.66 -8.80
C PHE A 144 12.73 33.28 -7.66
N TYR A 145 13.19 32.41 -6.76
CA TYR A 145 12.49 32.10 -5.52
C TYR A 145 12.95 33.05 -4.42
N GLY A 146 12.03 33.90 -3.94
CA GLY A 146 12.25 34.80 -2.82
C GLY A 146 11.62 34.28 -1.53
N LYS A 147 12.33 34.31 -0.41
CA LYS A 147 11.74 34.02 0.91
C LYS A 147 12.23 35.01 1.96
N ILE A 148 11.27 35.68 2.60
CA ILE A 148 11.49 36.72 3.61
C ILE A 148 11.17 36.12 4.99
N HIS A 149 12.10 36.26 5.93
CA HIS A 149 11.84 35.95 7.34
C HIS A 149 12.50 37.02 8.22
N ASN A 150 13.79 37.30 8.01
CA ASN A 150 14.52 38.42 8.63
C ASN A 150 15.37 39.23 7.62
N LYS A 151 15.91 38.57 6.58
CA LYS A 151 16.56 39.17 5.41
C LYS A 151 15.96 38.58 4.15
N ALA A 152 15.93 39.35 3.06
CA ALA A 152 15.51 38.86 1.76
C ALA A 152 16.58 37.90 1.20
N LEU A 153 16.19 36.65 0.94
CA LEU A 153 17.00 35.69 0.21
C LEU A 153 16.34 35.44 -1.14
N ILE A 154 17.13 35.56 -2.21
CA ILE A 154 16.70 35.35 -3.59
C ILE A 154 17.57 34.24 -4.17
N TYR A 155 16.93 33.23 -4.74
CA TYR A 155 17.60 32.09 -5.39
C TYR A 155 17.18 32.04 -6.86
N GLU A 156 18.13 31.98 -7.79
CA GLU A 156 17.83 31.66 -9.19
C GLU A 156 17.51 30.17 -9.28
N VAL A 157 16.28 29.82 -9.65
CA VAL A 157 15.87 28.42 -9.71
C VAL A 157 16.29 27.85 -11.07
N PRO A 158 16.97 26.69 -11.11
CA PRO A 158 17.32 26.03 -12.37
C PRO A 158 16.05 25.65 -13.14
N THR A 159 16.13 25.66 -14.46
CA THR A 159 15.07 25.16 -15.33
C THR A 159 15.06 23.63 -15.34
N ASN A 160 13.94 23.04 -15.71
CA ASN A 160 13.84 21.59 -15.89
C ASN A 160 14.75 21.05 -17.01
N ARG A 161 15.28 21.91 -17.91
CA ARG A 161 16.24 21.53 -18.96
C ARG A 161 17.66 21.37 -18.42
N GLU A 162 17.94 22.00 -17.29
CA GLU A 162 19.24 21.94 -16.60
C GLU A 162 19.32 20.73 -15.67
N LEU A 163 18.19 20.08 -15.38
CA LEU A 163 18.11 18.96 -14.46
C LEU A 163 17.78 17.65 -15.18
N LYS A 164 18.32 16.57 -14.63
CA LYS A 164 18.02 15.21 -15.05
C LYS A 164 17.46 14.43 -13.85
N VAL A 165 16.38 13.69 -14.06
CA VAL A 165 15.81 12.81 -13.04
C VAL A 165 16.07 11.35 -13.41
N THR A 166 16.74 10.61 -12.54
CA THR A 166 16.97 9.18 -12.73
C THR A 166 16.46 8.39 -11.54
N LEU A 167 15.83 7.24 -11.81
CA LEU A 167 15.60 6.24 -10.77
C LEU A 167 16.97 5.71 -10.34
N ASP A 168 17.27 5.80 -9.06
CA ASP A 168 18.52 5.36 -8.47
C ASP A 168 18.38 3.97 -7.84
N GLU A 169 17.36 3.79 -7.00
CA GLU A 169 17.16 2.55 -6.25
C GLU A 169 15.67 2.28 -6.01
N ILE A 170 15.32 0.99 -5.96
CA ILE A 170 14.03 0.52 -5.42
C ILE A 170 14.33 -0.44 -4.27
N GLU A 171 13.95 -0.07 -3.06
CA GLU A 171 14.10 -0.89 -1.86
C GLU A 171 12.74 -1.46 -1.44
N VAL A 172 12.72 -2.75 -1.10
CA VAL A 172 11.52 -3.45 -0.63
C VAL A 172 11.73 -3.88 0.82
N GLU A 173 10.85 -3.38 1.69
CA GLU A 173 10.81 -3.78 3.09
C GLU A 173 9.47 -4.42 3.42
N VAL A 174 9.51 -5.50 4.21
CA VAL A 174 8.29 -6.17 4.70
C VAL A 174 8.32 -6.30 6.22
N PRO A 175 8.21 -5.19 6.97
CA PRO A 175 8.05 -5.25 8.42
C PRO A 175 6.75 -5.97 8.78
N GLU A 176 6.87 -7.03 9.59
CA GLU A 176 5.81 -7.96 10.00
C GLU A 176 5.06 -8.65 8.84
N SER A 177 4.27 -7.88 8.09
CA SER A 177 3.46 -8.33 6.94
C SER A 177 2.89 -7.16 6.12
N GLN A 178 3.54 -6.00 6.19
CA GLN A 178 3.18 -4.82 5.43
C GLN A 178 4.25 -4.59 4.37
N LEU A 179 3.87 -4.52 3.10
CA LEU A 179 4.80 -4.25 2.01
C LEU A 179 5.03 -2.74 1.91
N ASN A 180 6.26 -2.32 2.15
CA ASN A 180 6.75 -0.97 1.91
C ASN A 180 7.73 -1.01 0.74
N VAL A 181 7.55 -0.09 -0.21
CA VAL A 181 8.43 0.03 -1.37
C VAL A 181 8.92 1.46 -1.45
N HIS A 182 10.23 1.63 -1.40
CA HIS A 182 10.89 2.93 -1.44
C HIS A 182 11.52 3.13 -2.82
N PHE A 183 11.03 4.12 -3.57
CA PHE A 183 11.62 4.54 -4.83
C PHE A 183 12.50 5.75 -4.57
N SER A 184 13.80 5.61 -4.82
CA SER A 184 14.76 6.71 -4.73
C SER A 184 15.03 7.27 -6.12
N PHE A 185 14.83 8.58 -6.28
CA PHE A 185 15.15 9.32 -7.49
C PHE A 185 16.31 10.27 -7.21
N LEU A 186 17.34 10.22 -8.04
CA LEU A 186 18.42 11.20 -8.07
C LEU A 186 18.02 12.31 -9.04
N ILE A 187 18.11 13.55 -8.56
CA ILE A 187 17.93 14.74 -9.39
C ILE A 187 19.26 15.45 -9.45
N GLU A 188 19.84 15.51 -10.64
CA GLU A 188 21.17 16.07 -10.88
C GLU A 188 21.08 17.29 -11.78
N ASN A 189 21.80 18.35 -11.40
CA ASN A 189 22.07 19.48 -12.26
C ASN A 189 23.19 19.14 -13.22
N THR A 190 22.85 19.03 -14.50
CA THR A 190 23.77 18.64 -15.58
C THR A 190 24.91 19.63 -15.80
N SER A 191 24.77 20.87 -15.35
CA SER A 191 25.79 21.92 -15.51
C SER A 191 26.75 22.03 -14.33
N THR A 192 26.34 21.61 -13.13
CA THR A 192 27.15 21.74 -11.90
C THR A 192 27.50 20.40 -11.24
N SER A 193 26.91 19.30 -11.70
CA SER A 193 26.93 17.97 -11.05
C SER A 193 26.39 17.95 -9.61
N ALA A 194 25.81 19.07 -9.16
CA ALA A 194 25.13 19.17 -7.89
C ALA A 194 23.85 18.33 -7.93
N ASN A 195 23.53 17.61 -6.86
CA ASN A 195 22.43 16.66 -6.89
C ASN A 195 21.74 16.51 -5.52
N PHE A 196 20.54 15.96 -5.55
CA PHE A 196 19.81 15.55 -4.36
C PHE A 196 18.96 14.31 -4.62
N LYS A 197 18.67 13.58 -3.55
CA LYS A 197 17.78 12.41 -3.57
C LYS A 197 16.39 12.73 -3.04
N VAL A 198 15.41 12.16 -3.72
CA VAL A 198 13.99 12.16 -3.34
C VAL A 198 13.57 10.70 -3.14
N ARG A 199 12.83 10.41 -2.08
CA ARG A 199 12.31 9.07 -1.78
C ARG A 199 10.78 9.09 -1.80
N VAL A 200 10.17 8.23 -2.59
CA VAL A 200 8.73 7.94 -2.53
C VAL A 200 8.56 6.62 -1.79
N GLU A 201 7.87 6.66 -0.66
CA GLU A 201 7.44 5.46 0.07
C GLU A 201 6.02 5.11 -0.36
N CYS A 202 5.84 3.92 -0.92
CA CYS A 202 4.55 3.32 -1.18
C CYS A 202 4.28 2.23 -0.14
N ARG A 203 3.31 2.48 0.74
CA ARG A 203 2.84 1.53 1.74
C ARG A 203 1.62 0.78 1.19
N TYR A 204 1.77 -0.52 1.04
CA TYR A 204 0.70 -1.42 0.64
C TYR A 204 0.18 -2.15 1.87
N SER A 205 -0.81 -1.55 2.54
CA SER A 205 -1.54 -2.25 3.57
C SER A 205 -2.42 -3.32 2.92
N HIS A 206 -2.54 -4.48 3.54
CA HIS A 206 -3.32 -5.57 2.95
C HIS A 206 -4.83 -5.38 3.10
N GLY A 207 -5.27 -4.38 3.90
CA GLY A 207 -6.67 -4.10 4.24
C GLY A 207 -7.58 -5.30 4.07
N GLN A 208 -7.33 -6.40 4.81
CA GLN A 208 -8.04 -7.68 4.72
C GLN A 208 -8.57 -8.01 3.31
N PHE A 209 -7.66 -8.09 2.32
CA PHE A 209 -7.91 -8.40 0.90
C PHE A 209 -8.43 -7.23 0.02
N LYS A 210 -8.28 -5.97 0.44
CA LYS A 210 -8.69 -4.75 -0.31
C LYS A 210 -7.63 -3.64 -0.36
N GLY A 211 -6.37 -3.96 -0.12
CA GLY A 211 -5.28 -2.98 0.01
C GLY A 211 -5.26 -1.89 -1.07
N ILE A 212 -5.53 -0.64 -0.67
CA ILE A 212 -5.23 0.56 -1.45
C ILE A 212 -3.82 1.02 -1.02
N PRO A 213 -2.89 1.31 -1.95
CA PRO A 213 -1.62 1.91 -1.60
C PRO A 213 -1.80 3.31 -1.00
N GLU A 214 -1.07 3.59 0.07
CA GLU A 214 -0.77 4.93 0.52
C GLU A 214 0.62 5.32 0.00
N ALA A 215 0.78 6.53 -0.55
CA ALA A 215 2.07 7.04 -1.01
C ALA A 215 2.49 8.27 -0.21
N LYS A 216 3.74 8.31 0.22
CA LYS A 216 4.37 9.45 0.91
C LYS A 216 5.63 9.86 0.16
N LEU A 217 5.75 11.15 -0.12
CA LEU A 217 6.93 11.73 -0.74
C LEU A 217 7.80 12.36 0.36
N TYR A 218 9.06 11.95 0.41
CA TYR A 218 10.10 12.55 1.24
C TYR A 218 11.18 13.12 0.31
N TYR A 219 11.61 14.35 0.54
CA TYR A 219 12.76 14.92 -0.16
C TYR A 219 13.83 15.23 0.87
N THR A 220 15.02 14.66 0.69
CA THR A 220 16.16 14.71 1.63
C THR A 220 15.85 14.13 3.02
N ASP A 221 16.55 13.06 3.44
CA ASP A 221 16.34 12.36 4.72
C ASP A 221 16.47 13.26 5.99
N LYS A 222 16.80 14.55 5.84
CA LYS A 222 17.09 15.48 6.94
C LYS A 222 16.57 16.91 6.78
N THR A 223 15.84 17.29 5.72
CA THR A 223 15.46 18.71 5.52
C THR A 223 14.07 18.95 4.93
N ASN A 224 13.23 19.65 5.70
CA ASN A 224 11.84 20.00 5.33
C ASN A 224 11.72 21.43 4.73
N ASP A 225 12.80 22.03 4.23
CA ASP A 225 12.78 23.39 3.66
C ASP A 225 13.26 23.40 2.22
N LEU A 226 12.38 23.82 1.30
CA LEU A 226 12.65 23.99 -0.13
C LEU A 226 13.88 24.88 -0.41
N LYS A 227 14.21 25.81 0.51
CA LYS A 227 15.46 26.60 0.44
C LYS A 227 16.70 25.73 0.40
N VAL A 228 16.75 24.68 1.22
CA VAL A 228 17.92 23.80 1.30
C VAL A 228 18.03 23.01 0.01
N LEU A 229 16.90 22.56 -0.54
CA LEU A 229 16.85 21.91 -1.84
C LEU A 229 17.44 22.81 -2.94
N TYR A 230 17.02 24.07 -3.04
CA TYR A 230 17.60 24.98 -4.04
C TYR A 230 19.10 25.20 -3.85
N LYS A 231 19.57 25.37 -2.61
CA LYS A 231 21.02 25.45 -2.36
C LYS A 231 21.77 24.22 -2.83
N LEU A 232 21.26 23.02 -2.53
CA LEU A 232 21.90 21.75 -2.91
C LEU A 232 21.99 21.53 -4.43
N ILE A 233 21.14 22.16 -5.23
CA ILE A 233 21.11 21.97 -6.71
C ILE A 233 21.83 23.11 -7.43
N ILE A 234 22.01 24.26 -6.77
CA ILE A 234 22.64 25.46 -7.32
C ILE A 234 24.12 25.54 -6.93
N GLU A 235 24.47 25.19 -5.69
CA GLU A 235 25.84 25.30 -5.17
C GLU A 235 26.71 24.15 -5.69
N LYS A 236 27.87 24.49 -6.27
CA LYS A 236 28.90 23.50 -6.66
C LYS A 236 29.53 22.91 -5.38
N PRO A 237 29.89 21.62 -5.37
CA PRO A 237 30.64 21.02 -4.25
C PRO A 237 31.99 21.72 -4.02
#